data_AF-A0A7S1MAP3-F1
#
_entry.id   AF-A0A7S1MAP3-F1
#
_cell.length_a   1.000
_cell.length_b   1.000
_cell.length_c   1.000
_cell.angle_alpha   90.00
_cell.angle_beta   90.00
_cell.angle_gamma   90.00
#
_symmetry.space_group_name_H-M   'P 1'
#
loop_
_entity.id
_entity.type
_entity.pdbx_description
1 polymer ?
#
loop_
_entity_poly.entity_id
_entity_poly.type
_entity_poly.pdbx_seq_one_letter_code
_entity_poly.pdbx_strand_id
1 'polypeptide(L)'
;VPQALAPSRRLRWVSLRIADKLSGDLIARIVASAPLLETLEVPGGVADFGALVPLQHLRSISVRVHEASPGELSLLLLMPSLRELHMVTVAVATWSSAVDVLA
;
A
#
# COMPACT_ATOMS: atom_id res chain seq x y z
N VAL A 1 14.19 -14.67 -2.24
CA VAL A 1 14.42 -13.20 -2.23
C VAL A 1 13.93 -12.65 -3.56
N PRO A 2 12.88 -11.80 -3.62
CA PRO A 2 12.39 -11.31 -4.90
C PRO A 2 13.44 -10.37 -5.50
N GLN A 3 13.98 -10.75 -6.66
CA GLN A 3 14.91 -9.96 -7.45
C GLN A 3 14.37 -8.53 -7.59
N ALA A 4 15.23 -7.54 -7.35
CA ALA A 4 14.86 -6.14 -7.51
C ALA A 4 14.36 -5.93 -8.93
N LEU A 5 13.16 -5.34 -9.06
CA LEU A 5 12.69 -4.82 -10.34
C LEU A 5 13.82 -3.95 -10.90
N ALA A 6 14.36 -4.29 -12.08
CA ALA A 6 15.33 -3.43 -12.72
C ALA A 6 14.70 -2.04 -12.91
N PRO A 7 15.44 -0.94 -12.73
CA PRO A 7 14.90 0.41 -12.91
C PRO A 7 14.26 0.54 -14.31
N SER A 8 12.96 0.78 -14.35
CA SER A 8 12.17 0.86 -15.57
C SER A 8 11.39 2.16 -15.58
N ARG A 9 11.81 3.07 -16.47
CA ARG A 9 11.10 4.34 -16.72
C ARG A 9 9.81 4.17 -17.53
N ARG A 10 9.50 2.96 -18.00
CA ARG A 10 8.27 2.69 -18.77
C ARG A 10 7.19 2.04 -17.94
N LEU A 11 7.53 1.57 -16.74
CA LEU A 11 6.62 0.81 -15.92
C LEU A 11 5.59 1.75 -15.28
N ARG A 12 4.33 1.62 -15.70
CA ARG A 12 3.24 2.51 -15.28
C ARG A 12 2.23 1.82 -14.37
N TRP A 13 2.23 0.49 -14.35
CA TRP A 13 1.32 -0.30 -13.55
C TRP A 13 2.07 -1.42 -12.84
N VAL A 14 1.84 -1.54 -11.54
CA VAL A 14 2.30 -2.64 -10.69
C VAL A 14 1.08 -3.19 -9.97
N SER A 15 0.90 -4.51 -10.07
CA SER A 15 -0.05 -5.25 -9.25
C SER A 15 0.69 -6.39 -8.57
N LEU A 16 0.71 -6.36 -7.24
CA LEU A 16 1.27 -7.43 -6.43
C LEU A 16 0.13 -8.34 -5.97
N ARG A 17 0.37 -9.64 -5.83
CA ARG A 17 -0.64 -10.62 -5.39
C ARG A 17 -0.21 -11.44 -4.17
N ILE A 18 0.83 -10.98 -3.47
CA ILE A 18 1.43 -11.72 -2.35
C ILE A 18 0.54 -11.55 -1.11
N ALA A 19 0.10 -12.64 -0.49
CA ALA A 19 -0.90 -12.63 0.57
C ALA A 19 -0.41 -12.09 1.93
N ASP A 20 0.90 -11.90 2.09
CA ASP A 20 1.52 -11.62 3.37
C ASP A 20 2.14 -10.22 3.41
N LYS A 21 1.96 -9.55 4.56
CA LYS A 21 2.39 -8.19 4.91
C LYS A 21 3.43 -7.61 3.96
N LEU A 22 2.99 -6.69 3.09
CA LEU A 22 3.90 -5.76 2.43
C LEU A 22 4.69 -4.98 3.48
N SER A 23 6.02 -5.11 3.44
CA SER A 23 6.92 -4.25 4.18
C SER A 23 7.14 -2.94 3.42
N GLY A 24 7.36 -1.84 4.16
CA GLY A 24 7.71 -0.54 3.58
C GLY A 24 8.92 -0.64 2.62
N ASP A 25 9.87 -1.52 2.92
CA ASP A 25 11.05 -1.78 2.07
C ASP A 25 10.69 -2.24 0.64
N LEU A 26 9.65 -3.05 0.48
CA LEU A 26 9.23 -3.51 -0.84
C LEU A 26 8.59 -2.36 -1.63
N ILE A 27 7.79 -1.52 -0.96
CA ILE A 27 7.20 -0.32 -1.56
C ILE A 27 8.30 0.65 -1.99
N ALA A 28 9.28 0.92 -1.12
CA ALA A 28 10.41 1.79 -1.43
C ALA A 28 11.21 1.29 -2.65
N ARG A 29 11.40 -0.02 -2.78
CA ARG A 29 12.05 -0.62 -3.97
C ARG A 29 11.22 -0.45 -5.23
N ILE A 30 9.89 -0.62 -5.17
CA ILE A 30 9.01 -0.38 -6.32
C ILE A 30 9.08 1.08 -6.75
N VAL A 31 9.03 2.00 -5.79
CA VAL A 31 9.11 3.45 -6.04
C VAL A 31 10.44 3.81 -6.69
N ALA A 32 11.55 3.26 -6.19
CA ALA A 32 12.89 3.48 -6.77
C ALA A 32 13.01 2.90 -8.19
N SER A 33 12.41 1.73 -8.44
CA SER A 33 12.49 1.06 -9.74
C SER A 33 11.49 1.59 -10.76
N ALA A 34 10.39 2.20 -10.34
CA ALA A 34 9.31 2.67 -11.21
C ALA A 34 8.86 4.10 -10.83
N PRO A 35 9.70 5.13 -11.05
CA PRO A 35 9.37 6.51 -10.65
C PRO A 35 8.21 7.13 -11.45
N LEU A 36 7.82 6.53 -12.58
CA LEU A 36 6.74 6.98 -13.45
C LEU A 36 5.46 6.13 -13.31
N LEU A 37 5.33 5.43 -12.18
CA LEU A 37 4.18 4.61 -11.87
C LEU A 37 2.90 5.46 -11.79
N GLU A 38 1.85 5.00 -12.46
CA GLU A 38 0.52 5.62 -12.46
C GLU A 38 -0.50 4.82 -11.65
N THR A 39 -0.33 3.49 -11.58
CA THR A 39 -1.24 2.61 -10.86
C THR A 39 -0.46 1.63 -9.99
N LEU A 40 -0.81 1.57 -8.70
CA LEU A 40 -0.24 0.62 -7.74
C LEU A 40 -1.35 -0.17 -7.06
N GLU A 41 -1.32 -1.48 -7.21
CA GLU A 41 -2.20 -2.41 -6.50
C GLU A 41 -1.37 -3.28 -5.55
N VAL A 42 -1.73 -3.22 -4.27
CA VAL A 42 -0.98 -3.85 -3.19
C VAL A 42 -1.92 -4.59 -2.23
N PRO A 43 -1.80 -5.92 -2.13
CA PRO A 43 -2.62 -6.75 -1.26
C PRO A 43 -2.01 -6.77 0.15
N GLY A 44 -2.67 -6.16 1.13
CA GLY A 44 -2.46 -6.47 2.54
C GLY A 44 -1.12 -5.98 3.11
N GLY A 45 -1.13 -4.92 3.92
CA GLY A 45 0.05 -4.54 4.68
C GLY A 45 -0.18 -3.39 5.65
N VAL A 46 0.86 -3.07 6.42
CA VAL A 46 0.99 -1.74 7.04
C VAL A 46 1.34 -0.82 5.88
N ALA A 47 0.39 0.00 5.46
CA ALA A 47 0.61 0.88 4.34
C ALA A 47 1.48 2.05 4.81
N ASP A 48 2.79 1.91 4.66
CA ASP A 48 3.70 3.06 4.72
C ASP A 48 3.46 3.92 3.46
N PHE A 49 2.40 4.72 3.51
CA PHE A 49 2.04 5.66 2.46
C PHE A 49 3.11 6.75 2.28
N GLY A 50 3.99 6.96 3.26
CA GLY A 50 5.13 7.87 3.17
C GLY A 50 6.10 7.46 2.06
N ALA A 51 6.31 6.16 1.89
CA ALA A 51 7.15 5.63 0.81
C ALA A 51 6.58 5.92 -0.60
N LEU A 52 5.28 6.23 -0.72
CA LEU A 52 4.62 6.51 -2.01
C LEU A 52 4.67 8.00 -2.41
N VAL A 53 4.96 8.90 -1.48
CA VAL A 53 5.03 10.35 -1.73
C VAL A 53 5.92 10.73 -2.93
N PRO A 54 7.06 10.08 -3.21
CA PRO A 54 7.87 10.38 -4.39
C PRO A 54 7.16 10.10 -5.73
N LEU A 55 6.11 9.28 -5.75
CA LEU A 55 5.34 8.95 -6.96
C LEU A 55 4.32 10.05 -7.28
N GLN A 56 4.83 11.23 -7.63
CA GLN A 56 4.03 12.42 -7.94
C GLN A 56 3.08 12.26 -9.14
N HIS A 57 3.28 11.21 -9.95
CA HIS A 57 2.45 10.86 -11.10
C HIS A 57 1.43 9.76 -10.81
N LEU A 58 1.43 9.20 -9.60
CA LEU A 58 0.52 8.12 -9.24
C LEU A 58 -0.91 8.63 -9.25
N ARG A 59 -1.77 7.95 -10.02
CA ARG A 59 -3.17 8.31 -10.23
C ARG A 59 -4.11 7.41 -9.47
N SER A 60 -3.74 6.15 -9.30
CA SER A 60 -4.61 5.14 -8.69
C SER A 60 -3.82 4.28 -7.72
N ILE A 61 -4.32 4.18 -6.49
CA ILE A 61 -3.83 3.26 -5.46
C ILE A 61 -4.97 2.35 -5.05
N SER A 62 -4.76 1.05 -5.15
CA SER A 62 -5.61 0.05 -4.51
C SER A 62 -4.81 -0.67 -3.44
N VAL A 63 -5.20 -0.48 -2.18
CA VAL A 63 -4.52 -1.08 -1.04
C VAL A 63 -5.50 -1.81 -0.16
N ARG A 64 -5.08 -2.98 0.32
CA ARG A 64 -5.75 -3.66 1.41
C ARG A 64 -4.91 -3.44 2.67
N VAL A 65 -5.49 -2.85 3.70
CA VAL A 65 -4.81 -2.51 4.97
C VAL A 65 -5.45 -3.24 6.13
N HIS A 66 -4.65 -3.65 7.11
CA HIS A 66 -5.18 -4.15 8.38
C HIS A 66 -5.58 -3.00 9.30
N GLU A 67 -4.74 -1.97 9.33
CA GLU A 67 -4.93 -0.75 10.09
C GLU A 67 -4.24 0.37 9.31
N ALA A 68 -4.85 1.56 9.29
CA ALA A 68 -4.26 2.75 8.73
C ALA A 68 -4.52 3.89 9.72
N SER A 69 -3.44 4.53 10.18
CA SER A 69 -3.58 5.69 11.07
C SER A 69 -4.07 6.91 10.27
N PRO A 70 -4.81 7.85 10.89
CA PRO A 70 -5.21 9.08 10.23
C PRO A 70 -4.02 9.90 9.69
N GLY A 71 -2.87 9.81 10.35
CA GLY A 71 -1.63 10.46 9.92
C GLY A 71 -1.09 9.90 8.61
N GLU A 72 -1.06 8.57 8.46
CA GLU A 72 -0.59 7.92 7.24
C GLU A 72 -1.51 8.22 6.04
N LEU A 73 -2.83 8.25 6.26
CA LEU A 73 -3.79 8.63 5.21
C LEU A 73 -3.62 10.08 4.76
N SER A 74 -3.22 10.97 5.67
CA SER A 74 -2.97 12.38 5.35
C SER A 74 -1.81 12.56 4.37
N LEU A 75 -0.87 11.62 4.30
CA LEU A 75 0.24 11.65 3.34
C LEU A 75 -0.23 11.48 1.90
N LEU A 76 -1.37 10.84 1.67
CA LEU A 76 -1.98 10.71 0.34
C LEU A 76 -2.39 12.07 -0.23
N LEU A 77 -2.63 13.07 0.63
CA LEU A 77 -2.92 14.45 0.21
C LEU A 77 -1.70 15.15 -0.42
N LEU A 78 -0.49 14.62 -0.19
CA LEU A 78 0.75 15.13 -0.78
C LEU A 78 0.99 14.61 -2.20
N MET A 79 0.07 13.81 -2.74
CA MET A 79 0.16 13.17 -4.05
C MET A 79 -0.82 13.86 -5.03
N PRO A 80 -0.39 14.93 -5.73
CA PRO A 80 -1.30 15.81 -6.47
C PRO A 80 -1.98 15.16 -7.68
N SER A 81 -1.43 14.05 -8.17
CA SER A 81 -2.00 13.31 -9.31
C SER A 81 -2.98 12.23 -8.88
N LEU A 82 -3.12 11.94 -7.58
CA LEU A 82 -3.95 10.84 -7.08
C LEU A 82 -5.43 11.18 -7.29
N ARG A 83 -6.12 10.32 -8.03
CA ARG A 83 -7.55 10.46 -8.39
C ARG A 83 -8.40 9.34 -7.84
N GLU A 84 -7.80 8.16 -7.70
CA GLU A 84 -8.48 6.95 -7.29
C GLU A 84 -7.77 6.37 -6.07
N LEU A 85 -8.52 6.24 -4.97
CA LEU A 85 -8.08 5.52 -3.78
C LEU A 85 -9.10 4.44 -3.50
N HIS A 86 -8.68 3.19 -3.68
CA HIS A 86 -9.45 2.03 -3.27
C HIS A 86 -8.79 1.42 -2.04
N MET A 87 -9.48 1.50 -0.90
CA MET A 87 -8.97 0.99 0.36
C MET A 87 -9.92 -0.07 0.93
N VAL A 88 -9.39 -1.26 1.16
CA VAL A 88 -10.11 -2.34 1.83
C VAL A 88 -9.49 -2.56 3.21
N THR A 89 -10.24 -2.23 4.26
CA THR A 89 -9.85 -2.54 5.62
C THR A 89 -10.21 -3.99 5.92
N VAL A 90 -9.22 -4.79 6.30
CA VAL A 90 -9.46 -6.14 6.83
C VAL A 90 -9.41 -6.04 8.33
N ALA A 91 -10.59 -5.90 8.94
CA ALA A 91 -10.72 -6.09 10.37
C ALA A 91 -10.22 -7.50 10.69
N VAL A 92 -9.08 -7.58 11.37
CA VAL A 92 -8.70 -8.82 12.04
C VAL A 92 -9.72 -8.94 13.15
N ALA A 93 -10.74 -9.78 12.96
CA ALA A 93 -11.53 -10.25 14.08
C ALA A 93 -10.53 -10.94 15.00
N THR A 94 -10.05 -10.23 16.01
CA THR A 94 -9.33 -10.84 17.11
C THR A 94 -10.28 -11.88 17.68
N TRP A 95 -10.02 -13.16 17.40
CA TRP A 95 -10.55 -14.27 18.20
C TRP A 95 -9.88 -14.23 19.58
N SER A 96 -10.07 -13.12 20.29
CA SER A 96 -9.73 -12.94 21.68
C SER A 96 -11.06 -12.78 22.41
N SER A 97 -11.55 -13.92 22.91
CA SER A 97 -12.62 -14.05 23.90
C SER A 97 -13.95 -13.32 23.63
N ALA A 98 -14.76 -13.90 22.74
CA ALA A 98 -16.23 -13.84 22.86
C ALA A 98 -16.76 -14.73 24.03
N VAL A 99 -15.91 -15.08 25.00
CA VAL A 99 -16.26 -15.95 26.15
C VAL A 99 -16.53 -15.16 27.43
N ASP A 100 -16.12 -13.88 27.54
CA ASP A 100 -16.25 -13.11 28.80
C ASP A 100 -17.45 -12.14 28.84
N VAL A 101 -18.45 -12.29 27.97
CA VAL A 101 -19.70 -11.48 28.03
C VAL A 101 -20.92 -12.32 28.42
N LEU A 102 -20.73 -13.58 28.81
CA LEU A 102 -21.79 -14.43 29.38
C LEU A 102 -21.31 -15.21 30.61
N ALA A 103 -20.76 -14.49 31.60
CA ALA A 103 -20.63 -14.96 32.98
C ALA A 103 -21.17 -13.91 33.95
#